data_AF-A0A804Q6F3-F1
#
_entry.id   AF-A0A804Q6F3-F1
#
_cell.length_a   1.000
_cell.length_b   1.000
_cell.length_c   1.000
_cell.angle_alpha   90.00
_cell.angle_beta   90.00
_cell.angle_gamma   90.00
#
_symmetry.space_group_name_H-M   'P 1'
#
loop_
_entity.id
_entity.type
_entity.pdbx_description
1 polymer ?
#
loop_
_entity_poly.entity_id
_entity_poly.type
_entity_poly.pdbx_seq_one_letter_code
_entity_poly.pdbx_strand_id
1 'polypeptide(L)'
;MQYQIGPGDTCWIVSTTKLHNLTQYQAMERVNPKLVPTDLDVGTMVTFPIFCQCPAAADNATTLVTYVMQPGDTYVSVATAFSVAYP
;
A
#
# COMPACT_ATOMS: atom_id res chain seq x y z
N MET A 1 3.07 5.44 4.75
CA MET A 1 1.90 5.70 5.59
C MET A 1 2.24 5.35 7.02
N GLN A 2 1.88 6.19 7.99
CA GLN A 2 1.97 5.82 9.41
C GLN A 2 0.69 5.11 9.83
N TYR A 3 0.83 4.02 10.58
CA TYR A 3 -0.28 3.20 11.08
C TYR A 3 -0.06 2.94 12.57
N GLN A 4 -1.13 3.07 13.36
CA GLN A 4 -1.11 2.77 14.79
C GLN A 4 -1.52 1.31 15.02
N ILE A 5 -0.65 0.50 15.61
CA ILE A 5 -0.90 -0.91 15.91
C ILE A 5 -2.09 -1.04 16.86
N GLY A 6 -3.09 -1.83 16.45
CA GLY A 6 -4.25 -2.19 17.26
C GLY A 6 -4.14 -3.57 17.92
N PRO A 7 -5.07 -3.91 18.83
CA PRO A 7 -5.12 -5.24 19.44
C PRO A 7 -5.26 -6.35 18.39
N GLY A 8 -4.35 -7.34 18.44
CA GLY A 8 -4.35 -8.48 17.53
C GLY A 8 -3.79 -8.21 16.13
N ASP A 9 -3.27 -7.00 15.88
CA ASP A 9 -2.58 -6.70 14.63
C ASP A 9 -1.27 -7.49 14.54
N THR A 10 -0.97 -7.96 13.33
CA THR A 10 0.37 -8.43 12.94
C THR A 10 0.79 -7.64 11.71
N CYS A 11 2.09 -7.56 11.45
CA CYS A 11 2.60 -6.93 10.23
C CYS A 11 1.92 -7.51 8.98
N TRP A 12 1.68 -8.83 8.97
CA TRP A 12 0.99 -9.52 7.89
C TRP A 12 -0.48 -9.12 7.75
N ILE A 13 -1.25 -9.08 8.85
CA ILE A 13 -2.67 -8.65 8.82
C ILE A 13 -2.78 -7.20 8.36
N VAL A 14 -1.91 -6.32 8.84
CA VAL A 14 -1.92 -4.91 8.45
C VAL A 14 -1.62 -4.77 6.95
N SER A 15 -0.57 -5.40 6.45
CA SER A 15 -0.20 -5.37 5.03
C SER A 15 -1.26 -5.97 4.10
N THR A 16 -1.78 -7.16 4.43
CA THR A 16 -2.64 -7.92 3.51
C THR A 16 -4.11 -7.53 3.60
N THR A 17 -4.59 -7.25 4.81
CA THR A 17 -6.02 -7.03 5.08
C THR A 17 -6.31 -5.54 5.24
N LYS A 18 -5.63 -4.84 6.16
CA LYS A 18 -5.94 -3.42 6.46
C LYS A 18 -5.51 -2.47 5.35
N LEU A 19 -4.38 -2.76 4.72
CA LEU A 19 -3.82 -2.00 3.61
C LEU A 19 -4.12 -2.64 2.25
N HIS A 20 -4.98 -3.66 2.20
CA HIS A 20 -5.45 -4.29 0.96
C HIS A 20 -4.32 -4.69 -0.01
N ASN A 21 -3.22 -5.22 0.52
CA ASN A 21 -2.02 -5.61 -0.25
C ASN A 21 -1.30 -4.46 -0.98
N LEU A 22 -1.56 -3.19 -0.61
CA LEU A 22 -0.83 -2.03 -1.16
C LEU A 22 0.66 -2.00 -0.79
N THR A 23 1.05 -2.78 0.21
CA THR A 23 2.44 -3.01 0.59
C THR A 23 2.61 -4.34 1.28
N GLN A 24 3.84 -4.87 1.25
CA GLN A 24 4.21 -6.13 1.91
C GLN A 24 4.89 -5.86 3.25
N TYR A 25 4.76 -6.78 4.20
CA TYR A 25 5.32 -6.59 5.55
C TYR A 25 6.86 -6.54 5.51
N GLN A 26 7.52 -7.23 4.58
CA GLN A 26 8.98 -7.15 4.41
C GLN A 26 9.44 -5.75 4.01
N ALA A 27 8.60 -4.98 3.31
CA ALA A 27 8.90 -3.59 3.00
C ALA A 27 8.77 -2.70 4.25
N MET A 28 7.79 -2.99 5.12
CA MET A 28 7.66 -2.36 6.44
C MET A 28 8.93 -2.60 7.28
N GLU A 29 9.43 -3.83 7.38
CA GLU A 29 10.63 -4.14 8.17
C GLU A 29 11.85 -3.33 7.72
N ARG A 30 12.04 -3.15 6.40
CA ARG A 30 13.15 -2.36 5.84
C ARG A 30 13.08 -0.88 6.20
N VAL A 31 11.88 -0.30 6.34
CA VAL A 31 11.72 1.14 6.64
C VAL A 31 11.53 1.43 8.13
N ASN A 32 11.42 0.39 8.97
CA ASN A 32 11.37 0.51 10.43
C ASN A 32 12.55 -0.25 11.08
N PRO A 33 13.80 0.18 10.88
CA PRO A 33 14.99 -0.58 11.31
C PRO A 33 15.14 -0.74 12.83
N LYS A 34 14.35 -0.01 13.64
CA LYS A 34 14.34 -0.10 15.11
C LYS A 34 13.18 -0.94 15.65
N LEU A 35 12.23 -1.33 14.80
CA LEU A 35 11.06 -2.11 15.20
C LEU A 35 11.44 -3.59 15.24
N VAL A 36 10.96 -4.31 16.26
CA VAL A 36 11.04 -5.77 16.32
C VAL A 36 9.71 -6.32 15.79
N PRO A 37 9.66 -7.01 14.63
CA PRO A 37 8.38 -7.37 13.99
C PRO A 37 7.51 -8.35 14.80
N THR A 38 8.11 -9.05 15.76
CA THR A 38 7.43 -9.97 16.68
C THR A 38 6.99 -9.32 17.99
N ASP A 39 7.32 -8.05 18.20
CA ASP A 39 7.02 -7.30 19.42
C ASP A 39 6.31 -5.99 19.05
N LEU A 40 4.99 -6.07 18.92
CA LEU A 40 4.12 -4.99 18.45
C LEU A 40 3.17 -4.57 19.56
N ASP A 41 3.62 -3.67 20.43
CA ASP A 41 2.76 -3.10 21.47
C ASP A 41 1.59 -2.32 20.86
N VAL A 42 0.40 -2.48 21.45
CA VAL A 42 -0.79 -1.73 21.07
C VAL A 42 -0.52 -0.23 21.25
N GLY A 43 -0.79 0.55 20.21
CA GLY A 43 -0.52 1.99 20.18
C GLY A 43 0.79 2.37 19.50
N THR A 44 1.66 1.39 19.18
CA THR A 44 2.92 1.65 18.47
C THR A 44 2.66 2.21 17.08
N MET A 45 3.40 3.26 16.68
CA MET A 45 3.33 3.82 15.34
C MET A 45 4.35 3.13 14.42
N VAL A 46 3.86 2.50 13.36
CA VAL A 46 4.67 1.75 12.38
C VAL A 46 4.50 2.35 10.99
N THR A 47 5.61 2.49 10.25
CA THR A 47 5.59 3.02 8.89
C THR A 47 5.40 1.90 7.87
N PHE A 48 4.27 1.89 7.17
CA PHE A 48 4.03 1.00 6.04
C PHE A 48 4.28 1.76 4.73
N PRO A 49 5.30 1.39 3.92
CA PRO A 49 5.62 2.11 2.69
C PRO A 49 4.67 1.66 1.57
N ILE A 50 3.68 2.50 1.24
CA ILE A 50 2.82 2.29 0.08
C ILE A 50 3.55 2.87 -1.13
N PHE A 51 3.63 2.10 -2.22
CA PHE A 51 4.25 2.59 -3.45
C PHE A 51 3.48 3.83 -3.93
N CYS A 52 4.20 4.90 -4.21
CA CYS A 52 3.67 6.10 -4.81
C CYS A 52 4.74 6.71 -5.71
N GLN A 53 4.28 7.46 -6.71
CA GLN A 53 5.14 8.17 -7.64
C GLN A 53 4.56 9.56 -7.87
N CYS A 54 5.43 10.56 -7.99
CA CYS A 54 5.02 11.88 -8.45
C CYS A 54 4.97 11.86 -9.99
N PRO A 55 3.88 12.35 -10.63
CA PRO A 55 3.84 12.48 -12.07
C PRO A 55 5.04 13.30 -12.57
N ALA A 56 5.75 12.77 -13.56
CA ALA A 56 6.73 13.55 -14.29
C ALA A 56 6.01 14.56 -15.20
N ALA A 57 6.69 15.65 -15.58
CA ALA A 57 6.12 16.62 -16.51
C ALA A 57 5.68 16.00 -17.85
N ALA A 58 6.25 14.85 -18.23
CA ALA A 58 5.92 14.11 -19.44
C ALA A 58 4.64 13.25 -19.33
N ASP A 59 4.15 12.94 -18.12
CA ASP A 59 3.07 11.97 -17.93
C ASP A 59 1.68 12.54 -18.27
N ASN A 60 1.57 13.85 -18.54
CA ASN A 60 0.30 14.56 -18.73
C ASN A 60 -0.77 14.23 -17.68
N ALA A 61 -0.34 13.86 -16.47
CA ALA A 61 -1.18 13.46 -15.37
C ALA A 61 -0.95 14.39 -14.17
N THR A 62 -2.02 14.78 -13.50
CA THR A 62 -1.96 15.59 -12.27
C THR A 62 -1.86 14.72 -11.02
N THR A 63 -2.17 13.43 -11.12
CA THR A 63 -2.21 12.49 -10.00
C THR A 63 -1.93 11.08 -10.49
N LEU A 64 -1.19 10.29 -9.70
CA LEU A 64 -0.99 8.87 -9.90
C LEU A 64 -1.65 8.09 -8.75
N VAL A 65 -2.28 6.96 -9.08
CA VAL A 65 -2.95 6.08 -8.13
C VAL A 65 -2.29 4.71 -8.17
N THR A 66 -1.99 4.16 -7.00
CA THR A 66 -1.52 2.78 -6.85
C THR A 66 -2.72 1.87 -6.63
N TYR A 67 -2.90 0.90 -7.52
CA TYR A 67 -4.03 -0.04 -7.48
C TYR A 67 -3.51 -1.48 -7.47
N VAL A 68 -4.10 -2.31 -6.61
CA VAL A 68 -3.83 -3.75 -6.57
C VAL A 68 -4.90 -4.46 -7.38
N MET A 69 -4.47 -5.15 -8.45
CA MET A 69 -5.36 -5.95 -9.29
C MET A 69 -6.14 -6.98 -8.46
N GLN A 70 -7.46 -7.04 -8.66
CA GLN A 70 -8.36 -7.98 -8.00
C GLN A 70 -8.69 -9.17 -8.92
N PRO A 71 -9.15 -10.31 -8.36
CA PRO A 71 -9.63 -11.42 -9.17
C PRO A 71 -10.74 -10.98 -10.13
N GLY A 72 -10.55 -11.21 -11.42
CA GLY A 72 -11.50 -10.81 -12.48
C GLY A 72 -11.21 -9.45 -13.12
N ASP A 73 -10.27 -8.67 -12.59
CA ASP A 73 -9.85 -7.44 -13.25
C ASP A 73 -9.17 -7.70 -14.58
N THR A 74 -9.44 -6.82 -15.54
CA THR A 74 -8.71 -6.68 -16.80
C THR A 74 -8.16 -5.26 -16.86
N TYR A 75 -7.15 -5.01 -17.69
CA TYR A 75 -6.66 -3.65 -17.87
C TYR A 75 -7.76 -2.68 -18.35
N VAL A 76 -8.68 -3.17 -19.20
CA VAL A 76 -9.82 -2.39 -19.69
C VAL A 76 -10.80 -2.05 -18.56
N SER A 77 -11.14 -3.01 -17.69
CA SER A 77 -12.08 -2.76 -16.58
C SER A 77 -11.52 -1.77 -15.58
N VAL A 78 -10.22 -1.90 -15.25
CA VAL A 78 -9.53 -0.97 -14.36
C VAL A 78 -9.42 0.42 -14.98
N ALA A 79 -9.03 0.52 -16.26
CA ALA A 79 -8.95 1.80 -16.96
C ALA A 79 -10.30 2.50 -17.03
N THR A 80 -11.37 1.75 -17.31
CA THR A 80 -12.75 2.26 -17.29
C THR A 80 -13.14 2.78 -15.90
N ALA A 81 -12.82 2.02 -14.83
CA ALA A 81 -13.13 2.42 -13.46
C ALA A 81 -12.44 3.74 -13.04
N PHE A 82 -11.22 3.97 -13.53
CA PHE A 82 -10.47 5.21 -13.31
C PHE A 82 -10.67 6.27 -14.40
N SER A 83 -11.57 6.02 -15.38
CA SER A 83 -11.82 6.94 -16.51
C SER A 83 -10.56 7.33 -17.28
N VAL A 84 -9.62 6.39 -17.44
CA VAL A 84 -8.41 6.55 -18.23
C VAL A 84 -8.50 5.72 -19.52
N ALA A 85 -7.84 6.18 -20.58
CA ALA A 85 -7.79 5.44 -21.83
C ALA A 85 -6.84 4.25 -21.70
N TYR A 86 -7.28 3.08 -22.17
CA TYR A 86 -6.41 1.91 -22.38
C TYR A 86 -6.40 1.59 -23.89
N PRO A 87 -5.21 1.46 -24.51
CA PRO A 87 -5.09 1.18 -25.93
C PRO A 87 -5.56 -0.22 -26.33
#